data_AF-A0A0P1B306-F1
#
_entry.id   AF-A0A0P1B306-F1
#
_cell.length_a   1.000
_cell.length_b   1.000
_cell.length_c   1.000
_cell.angle_alpha   90.00
_cell.angle_beta   90.00
_cell.angle_gamma   90.00
#
_symmetry.space_group_name_H-M   'P 1'
#
loop_
_entity.id
_entity.type
_entity.pdbx_description
1 polymer ?
#
loop_
_entity_poly.entity_id
_entity_poly.type
_entity_poly.pdbx_seq_one_letter_code
_entity_poly.pdbx_strand_id
1 'polypeptide(L)'
;MAPDALVATKLNLSDGGKHVSSMRSGWFIDDRGAKVEQCMQTEDGVQKGLRTILMERNLWNPGMSAKEARETLSKQPDFESQKEWLEETVVENQPGLAIIFYPKFH
;
A
#
# COMPACT_ATOMS: atom_id res chain seq x y z
N MET A 1 -5.16 7.75 8.09
CA MET A 1 -4.29 6.64 7.67
C MET A 1 -3.07 6.51 8.57
N ALA A 2 -2.62 5.28 8.80
CA ALA A 2 -1.43 4.99 9.60
C ALA A 2 -0.17 5.61 8.96
N PRO A 3 0.87 5.95 9.75
CA PRO A 3 2.09 6.57 9.23
C PRO A 3 2.84 5.68 8.22
N ASP A 4 2.71 4.36 8.35
CA ASP A 4 3.32 3.31 7.52
C ASP A 4 2.34 2.68 6.51
N ALA A 5 1.19 3.31 6.27
CA ALA A 5 0.18 2.81 5.34
C ALA A 5 0.73 2.63 3.91
N LEU A 6 0.11 1.74 3.14
CA LEU A 6 0.40 1.48 1.74
C LEU A 6 -0.26 2.60 0.92
N VAL A 7 0.55 3.56 0.47
CA VAL A 7 0.04 4.76 -0.22
C VAL A 7 0.76 4.96 -1.54
N ALA A 8 0.15 4.54 -2.64
CA ALA A 8 0.78 4.62 -3.96
C ALA A 8 1.24 6.05 -4.31
N THR A 9 0.48 7.09 -3.91
CA THR A 9 0.83 8.49 -4.19
C THR A 9 2.11 8.97 -3.49
N LYS A 10 2.52 8.32 -2.39
CA LYS A 10 3.77 8.61 -1.66
C LYS A 10 4.98 7.85 -2.19
N LEU A 11 4.80 6.97 -3.16
CA LEU A 11 5.89 6.22 -3.77
C LEU A 11 6.53 7.00 -4.93
N ASN A 12 7.84 6.88 -5.01
CA ASN A 12 8.64 7.30 -6.16
C ASN A 12 8.58 6.26 -7.28
N LEU A 13 8.95 6.66 -8.49
CA LEU A 13 9.01 5.74 -9.63
C LEU A 13 10.13 4.72 -9.46
N SER A 14 11.32 5.18 -9.06
CA SER A 14 12.47 4.37 -8.69
C SER A 14 12.52 4.14 -7.16
N ASP A 15 13.33 3.17 -6.75
CA ASP A 15 13.56 2.89 -5.33
C ASP A 15 14.20 4.08 -4.61
N GLY A 16 13.84 4.25 -3.33
CA GLY A 16 14.34 5.31 -2.46
C GLY A 16 13.93 6.72 -2.88
N GLY A 17 14.81 7.69 -2.62
CA GLY A 17 14.62 9.12 -2.91
C GLY A 17 14.31 9.97 -1.69
N LYS A 18 14.17 11.28 -1.90
CA LYS A 18 13.89 12.24 -0.82
C LYS A 18 12.43 12.13 -0.37
N HIS A 19 12.19 12.26 0.93
CA HIS A 19 10.85 12.29 1.55
C HIS A 19 9.99 11.03 1.37
N VAL A 20 10.61 9.87 1.14
CA VAL A 20 9.91 8.59 1.10
C VAL A 20 10.02 7.90 2.46
N SER A 21 8.87 7.67 3.09
CA SER A 21 8.77 6.89 4.34
C SER A 21 8.63 5.42 4.03
N SER A 22 9.16 4.56 4.90
CA SER A 22 8.95 3.12 4.82
C SER A 22 7.47 2.78 5.02
N MET A 23 6.92 2.00 4.10
CA MET A 23 5.56 1.45 4.19
C MET A 23 5.60 0.03 4.78
N ARG A 24 4.52 -0.39 5.43
CA ARG A 24 4.34 -1.78 5.86
C ARG A 24 4.37 -2.75 4.68
N SER A 25 4.67 -4.02 4.92
CA SER A 25 4.51 -5.06 3.89
C SER A 25 3.07 -5.16 3.40
N GLY A 26 2.91 -5.35 2.09
CA GLY A 26 1.63 -5.59 1.44
C GLY A 26 1.48 -7.05 1.02
N TRP A 27 0.51 -7.30 0.15
CA TRP A 27 0.31 -8.61 -0.45
C TRP A 27 -0.37 -8.45 -1.81
N PHE A 28 -0.17 -9.41 -2.71
CA PHE A 28 -0.88 -9.42 -3.98
C PHE A 28 -1.31 -10.83 -4.34
N ILE A 29 -2.19 -10.94 -5.33
CA ILE A 29 -2.57 -12.21 -5.92
C ILE A 29 -1.69 -12.42 -7.14
N ASP A 30 -0.94 -13.51 -7.18
CA ASP A 30 -0.10 -13.86 -8.33
C ASP A 30 -0.95 -14.38 -9.51
N ASP A 31 -0.29 -14.69 -10.62
CA ASP A 31 -0.90 -15.24 -11.84
C ASP A 31 -1.56 -16.61 -11.63
N ARG A 32 -1.24 -17.31 -10.53
CA ARG A 32 -1.81 -18.59 -10.14
C ARG A 32 -2.99 -18.45 -9.17
N GLY A 33 -3.34 -17.22 -8.79
CA GLY A 33 -4.41 -16.94 -7.83
C GLY A 33 -3.99 -17.09 -6.37
N ALA A 34 -2.70 -17.26 -6.07
CA ALA A 34 -2.20 -17.39 -4.70
C ALA A 34 -1.90 -16.02 -4.10
N LYS A 35 -2.21 -15.86 -2.80
CA LYS A 35 -1.85 -14.67 -2.04
C LYS A 35 -0.37 -14.72 -1.66
N VAL A 36 0.41 -13.77 -2.17
CA VAL A 36 1.84 -13.65 -1.96
C VAL A 36 2.13 -12.39 -1.14
N GLU A 37 2.94 -12.53 -0.09
CA GLU A 37 3.42 -11.40 0.70
C GLU A 37 4.41 -10.57 -0.12
N GLN A 38 4.27 -9.24 -0.06
CA GLN A 38 5.20 -8.33 -0.72
C GLN A 38 5.88 -7.42 0.29
N CYS A 39 7.18 -7.65 0.47
CA CYS A 39 8.04 -6.70 1.17
C CYS A 39 8.13 -5.40 0.37
N MET A 40 7.90 -4.27 1.04
CA MET A 40 7.94 -2.94 0.45
C MET A 40 9.33 -2.31 0.49
N GLN A 41 10.32 -2.98 1.09
CA GLN A 41 11.70 -2.55 1.15
C GLN A 41 12.61 -3.55 0.43
N THR A 42 13.73 -3.06 -0.09
CA THR A 42 14.84 -3.90 -0.58
C THR A 42 15.55 -4.58 0.61
N GLU A 43 16.47 -5.49 0.32
CA GLU A 43 17.31 -6.14 1.34
C GLU A 43 18.15 -5.13 2.14
N ASP A 44 18.53 -4.01 1.51
CA ASP A 44 19.24 -2.90 2.15
C ASP A 44 18.33 -1.98 2.99
N GLY A 45 17.03 -2.30 3.10
CA GLY A 45 16.04 -1.50 3.83
C GLY A 45 15.55 -0.25 3.08
N VAL A 46 15.88 -0.10 1.79
CA VAL A 46 15.44 1.03 0.97
C VAL A 46 13.99 0.81 0.53
N GLN A 47 13.13 1.82 0.68
CA GLN A 47 11.75 1.74 0.19
C GLN A 47 11.72 1.49 -1.33
N LYS A 48 11.08 0.40 -1.76
CA LYS A 48 10.87 0.09 -3.17
C LYS A 48 9.97 1.14 -3.82
N GLY A 49 10.28 1.48 -5.06
CA GLY A 49 9.50 2.36 -5.91
C GLY A 49 8.45 1.60 -6.71
N LEU A 50 7.57 2.37 -7.36
CA LEU A 50 6.46 1.87 -8.18
C LEU A 50 6.93 0.86 -9.23
N ARG A 51 8.08 1.12 -9.86
CA ARG A 51 8.61 0.26 -10.92
C ARG A 51 8.92 -1.15 -10.38
N THR A 52 9.69 -1.24 -9.31
CA THR A 52 10.09 -2.52 -8.69
C THR A 52 8.86 -3.29 -8.21
N ILE A 53 7.97 -2.61 -7.48
CA ILE A 53 6.73 -3.21 -6.95
C ILE A 53 5.86 -3.76 -8.08
N LEU A 54 5.65 -3.00 -9.15
CA LEU A 54 4.81 -3.44 -10.27
C LEU A 54 5.48 -4.52 -11.13
N MET A 55 6.81 -4.51 -11.26
CA MET A 55 7.55 -5.59 -11.94
C MET A 55 7.40 -6.91 -11.18
N GLU A 56 7.52 -6.90 -9.86
CA GLU A 56 7.29 -8.08 -9.01
C GLU A 56 5.86 -8.63 -9.13
N ARG A 57 4.88 -7.75 -9.35
CA ARG A 57 3.47 -8.11 -9.57
C ARG A 57 3.14 -8.49 -11.02
N ASN A 58 4.09 -8.47 -11.95
CA ASN A 58 3.85 -8.61 -13.39
C ASN A 58 2.85 -7.59 -13.98
N LEU A 59 2.78 -6.39 -13.41
CA LEU A 59 1.88 -5.30 -13.82
C LEU A 59 2.63 -4.13 -14.49
N TRP A 60 3.96 -4.17 -14.51
CA TRP A 60 4.77 -3.10 -15.10
C TRP A 60 4.77 -3.15 -16.62
N ASN A 61 4.42 -2.03 -17.25
CA ASN A 61 4.50 -1.85 -18.69
C ASN A 61 5.64 -0.91 -19.07
N PRO A 62 6.55 -1.30 -19.98
CA PRO A 62 7.58 -0.39 -20.49
C PRO A 62 6.97 0.88 -21.07
N GLY A 63 7.39 2.04 -20.55
CA GLY A 63 6.87 3.34 -20.98
C GLY A 63 5.70 3.87 -20.14
N MET A 64 5.20 3.13 -19.14
CA MET A 64 4.18 3.66 -18.25
C MET A 64 4.71 4.84 -17.42
N SER A 65 3.89 5.88 -17.32
CA SER A 65 4.19 7.07 -16.53
C SER A 65 4.05 6.79 -15.02
N ALA A 66 4.67 7.63 -14.19
CA ALA A 66 4.50 7.55 -12.74
C ALA A 66 3.04 7.74 -12.30
N LYS A 67 2.23 8.48 -13.08
CA LYS A 67 0.80 8.65 -12.81
C LYS A 67 0.05 7.35 -13.02
N GLU A 68 0.22 6.70 -14.17
CA GLU A 68 -0.41 5.41 -14.48
C GLU A 68 0.04 4.32 -13.50
N ALA A 69 1.32 4.32 -13.12
CA ALA A 69 1.84 3.37 -12.13
C ALA A 69 1.15 3.50 -10.77
N ARG A 70 0.92 4.74 -10.31
CA ARG A 70 0.16 5.00 -9.08
C ARG A 70 -1.28 4.56 -9.20
N GLU A 71 -1.94 4.88 -10.30
CA GLU A 71 -3.33 4.47 -10.53
C GLU A 71 -3.50 2.95 -10.57
N THR A 72 -2.59 2.24 -11.23
CA THR A 72 -2.58 0.77 -11.27
C THR A 72 -2.38 0.18 -9.87
N LEU A 73 -1.40 0.70 -9.11
CA LEU A 73 -1.11 0.19 -7.78
C LEU A 73 -2.22 0.51 -6.76
N SER A 74 -2.82 1.71 -6.81
CA SER A 74 -3.94 2.09 -5.93
C SER A 74 -5.17 1.21 -6.10
N LYS A 75 -5.37 0.61 -7.29
CA LYS A 75 -6.47 -0.32 -7.58
C LYS A 75 -6.18 -1.75 -7.12
N GLN A 76 -5.00 -2.01 -6.56
CA GLN A 76 -4.68 -3.34 -6.05
C GLN A 76 -5.42 -3.61 -4.74
N PRO A 77 -5.86 -4.84 -4.48
CA PRO A 77 -6.70 -5.17 -3.33
C PRO A 77 -6.09 -4.77 -1.98
N ASP A 78 -4.78 -4.92 -1.80
CA ASP A 78 -4.09 -4.56 -0.57
C ASP A 78 -3.97 -3.05 -0.35
N PHE A 79 -3.92 -2.25 -1.42
CA PHE A 79 -3.95 -0.79 -1.36
C PHE A 79 -5.37 -0.27 -1.17
N GLU A 80 -6.37 -0.89 -1.80
CA GLU A 80 -7.78 -0.49 -1.70
C GLU A 80 -8.42 -0.91 -0.37
N SER A 81 -8.03 -2.07 0.17
CA SER A 81 -8.58 -2.63 1.42
C SER A 81 -8.02 -2.01 2.69
N GLN A 82 -7.07 -1.06 2.60
CA GLN A 82 -6.54 -0.40 3.79
C GLN A 82 -7.61 0.45 4.47
N LYS A 83 -8.08 -0.03 5.63
CA LYS A 83 -9.01 0.68 6.49
C LYS A 83 -8.34 1.87 7.19
N GLU A 84 -9.16 2.77 7.71
CA GLU A 84 -8.72 3.85 8.58
C GLU A 84 -7.95 3.27 9.80
N TRP A 85 -6.87 3.94 10.22
CA TRP A 85 -5.97 3.46 11.28
C TRP A 85 -6.68 3.13 12.60
N LEU A 86 -7.71 3.91 12.93
CA LEU A 86 -8.55 3.68 14.11
C LEU A 86 -9.37 2.39 13.98
N GLU A 87 -9.91 2.10 12.80
CA GLU A 87 -10.67 0.87 12.56
C GLU A 87 -9.76 -0.36 12.63
N GLU A 88 -8.57 -0.30 12.05
CA GLU A 88 -7.57 -1.37 12.13
C GLU A 88 -7.15 -1.63 13.58
N THR A 89 -6.78 -0.56 14.31
CA THR A 89 -6.33 -0.70 15.70
C THR A 89 -7.42 -1.24 16.62
N VAL A 90 -8.65 -0.75 16.49
CA VAL A 90 -9.77 -1.11 17.37
C VAL A 90 -10.34 -2.50 17.04
N VAL A 91 -10.50 -2.83 15.76
CA VAL A 91 -11.09 -4.11 15.34
C VAL A 91 -10.11 -5.28 15.50
N GLU A 92 -8.80 -5.07 15.26
CA GLU A 92 -7.81 -6.16 15.36
C GLU A 92 -7.18 -6.31 16.75
N ASN A 93 -6.92 -5.23 17.48
CA ASN A 93 -6.22 -5.34 18.79
C ASN A 93 -7.17 -5.46 20.00
N GLN A 94 -8.45 -5.13 19.87
CA GLN A 94 -9.40 -5.14 21.00
C GLN A 94 -10.79 -5.66 20.60
N PRO A 95 -10.99 -6.99 20.53
CA PRO A 95 -12.31 -7.55 20.28
C PRO A 95 -13.29 -7.08 21.37
N GLY A 96 -14.31 -6.30 20.96
CA GLY A 96 -15.37 -5.79 21.85
C GLY A 96 -15.60 -4.28 21.81
N LEU A 97 -14.74 -3.50 21.14
CA LEU A 97 -14.96 -2.06 20.93
C LEU A 97 -15.70 -1.77 19.62
N ALA A 98 -16.73 -0.93 19.71
CA ALA A 98 -17.49 -0.46 18.55
C ALA A 98 -17.11 0.99 18.22
N ILE A 99 -16.85 1.28 16.94
CA ILE A 99 -16.67 2.64 16.45
C ILE A 99 -18.05 3.21 16.10
N ILE A 100 -18.46 4.26 16.81
CA ILE A 100 -19.73 4.95 16.60
C ILE A 100 -19.46 6.31 15.99
N PHE A 101 -19.92 6.51 14.74
CA PHE A 101 -19.82 7.80 14.06
C PHE A 101 -20.98 8.70 14.48
N TYR A 102 -20.69 9.85 15.08
CA TYR A 102 -21.70 10.87 15.37
C TYR A 102 -21.88 11.82 14.18
N PRO A 103 -23.12 12.18 13.81
CA PRO A 103 -23.38 13.18 12.79
C PRO A 103 -22.85 14.54 13.24
N LYS A 104 -22.12 15.22 12.35
CA LYS A 104 -21.58 16.57 12.59
C LYS A 104 -22.65 17.59 12.16
N PHE A 105 -23.31 18.21 13.13
CA PHE A 105 -24.20 19.34 12.86
C PHE A 105 -23.36 20.59 12.55
N HIS A 106 -23.60 21.21 11.40
CA HIS A 106 -23.01 22.48 10.98
C HIS A 106 -23.93 23.64 11.39
#